data_AF-A0A2I0J787-F1
#
_entry.id   AF-A0A2I0J787-F1
#
_cell.length_a   1.000
_cell.length_b   1.000
_cell.length_c   1.000
_cell.angle_alpha   90.00
_cell.angle_beta   90.00
_cell.angle_gamma   90.00
#
_symmetry.space_group_name_H-M   'P 1'
#
loop_
_entity.id
_entity.type
_entity.pdbx_description
1 polymer ?
#
loop_
_entity_poly.entity_id
_entity_poly.type
_entity_poly.pdbx_seq_one_letter_code
_entity_poly.pdbx_strand_id
1 'polypeptide(L)'
;MHSKGSNNRLSGMVTRYRISHLMLSMIAAFATIYVAGRLWQDSQSRVFLIKELDRITGQGQSAISVDDALKIIECREQHKKLSALETELAAARQEGFVSKHSADTSGNQSKKKPLLVIGVFTAFGRKNNRDAIRKAWMGNAHLDKPRVYIGCMKSGEVFSEQGHKWYEPDWWKFGDKKSYFRHASGELYVISQALAKFISINRSILHTYAHDDVSAGSWFIGLDIKHVDDSKFCCSSWSSGAICAGV
;
A
#
# COMPACT_ATOMS: atom_id res chain seq x y z
N MET A 1 -29.12 -84.98 83.02
CA MET A 1 -28.93 -83.51 83.07
C MET A 1 -28.42 -83.06 81.71
N HIS A 2 -29.17 -82.18 81.05
CA HIS A 2 -28.76 -81.52 79.80
C HIS A 2 -27.54 -80.63 80.02
N SER A 3 -26.62 -80.57 79.06
CA SER A 3 -26.03 -79.33 78.50
C SER A 3 -24.86 -79.70 77.57
N LYS A 4 -25.00 -79.59 76.24
CA LYS A 4 -24.74 -78.39 75.39
C LYS A 4 -23.24 -78.13 75.13
N GLY A 5 -22.87 -78.15 73.85
CA GLY A 5 -21.53 -77.82 73.36
C GLY A 5 -21.45 -77.89 71.83
N SER A 6 -22.31 -77.12 71.14
CA SER A 6 -22.23 -76.83 69.71
C SER A 6 -21.07 -75.87 69.43
N ASN A 7 -20.34 -76.07 68.32
CA ASN A 7 -19.93 -75.03 67.35
C ASN A 7 -19.30 -75.73 66.13
N ASN A 8 -19.92 -75.71 64.93
CA ASN A 8 -19.90 -74.64 63.91
C ASN A 8 -18.47 -74.34 63.43
N ARG A 9 -18.05 -74.67 62.20
CA ARG A 9 -18.34 -74.06 60.87
C ARG A 9 -17.20 -74.60 59.95
N LEU A 10 -17.18 -74.54 58.61
CA LEU A 10 -17.79 -73.63 57.66
C LEU A 10 -17.79 -74.28 56.26
N SER A 11 -18.84 -73.95 55.53
CA SER A 11 -19.11 -74.13 54.11
C SER A 11 -17.91 -73.96 53.15
N GLY A 12 -17.85 -74.83 52.15
CA GLY A 12 -16.98 -74.70 50.98
C GLY A 12 -17.51 -75.53 49.81
N MET A 13 -18.67 -75.17 49.25
CA MET A 13 -19.18 -75.79 48.02
C MET A 13 -18.62 -75.04 46.80
N VAL A 14 -17.49 -75.53 46.30
CA VAL A 14 -16.94 -75.16 44.99
C VAL A 14 -17.89 -75.66 43.91
N THR A 15 -18.66 -74.76 43.29
CA THR A 15 -19.49 -75.08 42.13
C THR A 15 -18.64 -74.92 40.86
N ARG A 16 -18.04 -76.01 40.37
CA ARG A 16 -17.43 -76.07 39.03
C ARG A 16 -18.52 -76.16 37.97
N TYR A 17 -18.77 -75.08 37.24
CA TYR A 17 -19.51 -75.15 35.98
C TYR A 17 -18.60 -75.80 34.91
N ARG A 18 -18.88 -77.05 34.50
CA ARG A 18 -18.29 -77.63 33.28
C ARG A 18 -19.02 -77.06 32.07
N ILE A 19 -18.62 -75.88 31.63
CA ILE A 19 -19.07 -75.35 30.33
C ILE A 19 -18.29 -76.13 29.26
N SER A 20 -19.00 -76.83 28.37
CA SER A 20 -18.37 -77.60 27.29
C SER A 20 -17.55 -76.67 26.38
N HIS A 21 -16.31 -77.05 26.06
CA HIS A 21 -15.44 -76.27 25.15
C HIS A 21 -16.11 -75.97 23.81
N LEU A 22 -17.03 -76.83 23.35
CA LEU A 22 -17.85 -76.61 22.15
C LEU A 22 -18.80 -75.42 22.31
N MET A 23 -19.42 -75.24 23.48
CA MET A 23 -20.31 -74.10 23.72
C MET A 23 -19.53 -72.79 23.81
N LEU A 24 -18.34 -72.80 24.43
CA LEU A 24 -17.45 -71.64 24.45
C LEU A 24 -16.96 -71.28 23.04
N SER A 25 -16.61 -72.26 22.21
CA SER A 25 -16.12 -71.99 20.84
C SER A 25 -17.22 -71.42 19.95
N MET A 26 -18.46 -71.91 20.09
CA MET A 26 -19.62 -71.37 19.36
C MET A 26 -19.86 -69.90 19.73
N ILE A 27 -19.87 -69.56 21.02
CA ILE A 27 -20.05 -68.16 21.46
C ILE A 27 -18.92 -67.27 20.97
N ALA A 28 -17.67 -67.74 21.04
CA ALA A 28 -16.52 -67.00 20.53
C ALA A 28 -16.61 -66.75 19.02
N ALA A 29 -17.04 -67.75 18.24
CA ALA A 29 -17.24 -67.62 16.80
C ALA A 29 -18.34 -66.61 16.45
N PHE A 30 -19.44 -66.58 17.19
CA PHE A 30 -20.48 -65.56 16.99
C PHE A 30 -19.98 -64.15 17.35
N ALA A 31 -19.21 -64.02 18.44
CA ALA A 31 -18.65 -62.74 18.83
C ALA A 31 -17.64 -62.21 17.81
N THR A 32 -16.78 -63.05 17.23
CA THR A 32 -15.82 -62.63 16.20
C THR A 32 -16.53 -62.21 14.91
N ILE A 33 -17.56 -62.93 14.48
CA ILE A 33 -18.38 -62.54 13.31
C ILE A 33 -19.06 -61.18 13.55
N TYR A 34 -19.61 -60.97 14.74
CA TYR A 34 -20.26 -59.69 15.08
C TYR A 34 -19.28 -58.52 15.09
N VAL A 35 -18.11 -58.68 15.74
CA VAL A 35 -17.07 -57.65 15.78
C VAL A 35 -16.51 -57.36 14.38
N ALA A 36 -16.27 -58.41 13.57
CA ALA A 36 -15.85 -58.25 12.18
C ALA A 36 -16.90 -57.50 11.36
N GLY A 37 -18.18 -57.79 11.54
CA GLY A 37 -19.28 -57.06 10.90
C GLY A 37 -19.33 -55.58 11.29
N ARG A 38 -19.13 -55.26 12.58
CA ARG A 38 -19.08 -53.87 13.07
C ARG A 38 -17.87 -53.11 12.53
N LEU A 39 -16.70 -53.75 12.47
CA LEU A 39 -15.48 -53.16 11.90
C LEU A 39 -15.62 -52.92 10.39
N TRP A 40 -16.25 -53.85 9.68
CA TRP A 40 -16.54 -53.70 8.25
C TRP A 40 -17.51 -52.53 7.99
N GLN A 41 -18.51 -52.34 8.85
CA GLN A 41 -19.46 -51.24 8.71
C GLN A 41 -18.83 -49.88 9.06
N ASP A 42 -17.90 -49.82 10.02
CA ASP A 42 -17.11 -48.61 10.32
C ASP A 42 -16.19 -48.25 9.16
N SER A 43 -15.54 -49.23 8.53
CA SER A 43 -14.65 -48.98 7.38
C SER A 43 -15.42 -48.42 6.18
N GLN A 44 -16.61 -48.96 5.87
CA GLN A 44 -17.50 -48.42 4.83
C GLN A 44 -17.95 -46.99 5.14
N SER A 45 -18.27 -46.70 6.40
CA SER A 45 -18.67 -45.36 6.85
C SER A 45 -17.54 -44.35 6.68
N ARG A 46 -16.29 -44.73 7.00
CA ARG A 46 -15.11 -43.88 6.79
C ARG A 46 -14.85 -43.61 5.32
N VAL A 47 -14.95 -44.63 4.46
CA VAL A 47 -14.76 -44.46 3.01
C VAL A 47 -15.84 -43.53 2.43
N PHE A 48 -17.09 -43.66 2.89
CA PHE A 48 -18.17 -42.76 2.51
C PHE A 48 -17.90 -41.31 2.94
N LEU A 49 -17.49 -41.10 4.19
CA LEU A 49 -17.16 -39.77 4.70
C LEU A 49 -15.94 -39.15 4.01
N ILE A 50 -14.91 -39.93 3.68
CA ILE A 50 -13.74 -39.47 2.93
C ILE A 50 -14.16 -39.05 1.52
N LYS A 51 -15.02 -39.83 0.85
CA LYS A 51 -15.55 -39.50 -0.48
C LYS A 51 -16.40 -38.24 -0.46
N GLU A 52 -17.19 -38.04 0.60
CA GLU A 52 -18.00 -36.84 0.77
C GLU A 52 -17.15 -35.61 1.11
N LEU A 53 -16.10 -35.78 1.91
CA LEU A 53 -15.12 -34.73 2.20
C LEU A 53 -14.36 -34.33 0.93
N ASP A 54 -13.95 -35.29 0.11
CA ASP A 54 -13.30 -35.03 -1.18
C ASP A 54 -14.26 -34.38 -2.19
N ARG A 55 -15.56 -34.72 -2.16
CA ARG A 55 -16.61 -34.03 -2.93
C ARG A 55 -16.74 -32.56 -2.52
N ILE A 56 -16.72 -32.27 -1.22
CA ILE A 56 -16.81 -30.90 -0.69
C ILE A 56 -15.52 -30.11 -1.01
N THR A 57 -14.36 -30.75 -0.88
CA THR A 57 -13.05 -30.13 -1.16
C THR A 57 -12.83 -29.92 -2.66
N GLY A 58 -13.29 -30.85 -3.50
CA GLY A 58 -13.23 -30.77 -4.97
C GLY A 58 -14.25 -29.83 -5.60
N GLN A 59 -15.30 -29.42 -4.89
CA GLN A 59 -16.29 -28.43 -5.36
C GLN A 59 -15.89 -26.96 -5.11
N GLY A 60 -14.64 -26.66 -4.74
CA GLY A 60 -14.13 -25.29 -4.82
C GLY A 60 -14.76 -24.30 -3.84
N GLN A 61 -15.19 -24.77 -2.67
CA GLN A 61 -15.30 -23.91 -1.49
C GLN A 61 -14.26 -24.36 -0.49
N SER A 62 -13.01 -23.97 -0.74
CA SER A 62 -12.01 -23.86 0.31
C SER A 62 -12.68 -23.14 1.48
N ALA A 63 -12.72 -23.77 2.66
CA ALA A 63 -13.06 -23.05 3.88
C ALA A 63 -12.13 -21.84 3.93
N ILE A 64 -12.65 -20.65 3.61
CA ILE A 64 -11.86 -19.44 3.50
C ILE A 64 -11.25 -19.23 4.89
N SER A 65 -9.92 -19.39 4.98
CA SER A 65 -9.19 -19.10 6.21
C SER A 65 -9.53 -17.68 6.65
N VAL A 66 -9.60 -17.42 7.95
CA VAL A 66 -9.83 -16.06 8.48
C VAL A 66 -8.82 -15.07 7.88
N ASP A 67 -7.59 -15.53 7.62
CA ASP A 67 -6.56 -14.74 6.93
C ASP A 67 -6.90 -14.43 5.47
N ASP A 68 -7.52 -15.36 4.74
CA ASP A 68 -7.95 -15.14 3.36
C ASP A 68 -9.19 -14.24 3.32
N ALA A 69 -10.09 -14.33 4.31
CA ALA A 69 -11.19 -13.40 4.46
C ALA A 69 -10.69 -11.98 4.77
N LEU A 70 -9.67 -11.84 5.64
CA LEU A 70 -9.05 -10.55 5.96
C LEU A 70 -8.39 -9.93 4.73
N LYS A 71 -7.65 -10.73 3.94
CA LYS A 71 -7.08 -10.29 2.64
C LYS A 71 -8.16 -9.84 1.66
N ILE A 72 -9.30 -10.52 1.60
CA ILE A 72 -10.43 -10.13 0.74
C ILE A 72 -11.04 -8.80 1.20
N ILE A 73 -11.12 -8.56 2.52
CA ILE A 73 -11.62 -7.29 3.08
C ILE A 73 -10.64 -6.15 2.76
N GLU A 74 -9.33 -6.33 3.01
CA GLU A 74 -8.31 -5.35 2.66
C GLU A 74 -8.28 -5.06 1.15
N CYS A 75 -8.37 -6.10 0.32
CA CYS A 75 -8.45 -5.97 -1.13
C CYS A 75 -9.71 -5.19 -1.56
N ARG A 76 -10.86 -5.46 -0.94
CA ARG A 76 -12.10 -4.72 -1.21
C ARG A 76 -11.96 -3.24 -0.83
N GLU A 77 -11.29 -2.92 0.27
CA GLU A 77 -11.03 -1.53 0.66
C GLU A 77 -10.08 -0.84 -0.32
N GLN A 78 -9.02 -1.51 -0.75
CA GLN A 78 -8.11 -0.98 -1.77
C GLN A 78 -8.82 -0.79 -3.11
N HIS A 79 -9.69 -1.71 -3.52
CA HIS A 79 -10.46 -1.59 -4.75
C HIS A 79 -11.46 -0.42 -4.68
N LYS A 80 -12.04 -0.15 -3.51
CA LYS A 80 -12.84 1.06 -3.29
C LYS A 80 -11.99 2.32 -3.44
N LYS A 81 -10.80 2.35 -2.84
CA LYS A 81 -9.85 3.48 -2.97
C LYS A 81 -9.42 3.70 -4.43
N LEU A 82 -9.13 2.63 -5.17
CA LEU A 82 -8.83 2.70 -6.60
C LEU A 82 -10.00 3.23 -7.41
N SER A 83 -11.22 2.72 -7.20
CA SER A 83 -12.40 3.19 -7.94
C SER A 83 -12.75 4.66 -7.64
N ALA A 84 -12.52 5.11 -6.40
CA ALA A 84 -12.68 6.50 -6.03
C ALA A 84 -11.66 7.39 -6.74
N LEU A 85 -10.37 7.00 -6.72
CA LEU A 85 -9.30 7.69 -7.43
C LEU A 85 -9.51 7.70 -8.95
N GLU A 86 -9.98 6.61 -9.56
CA GLU A 86 -10.32 6.57 -10.98
C GLU A 86 -11.47 7.53 -11.33
N THR A 87 -12.47 7.61 -10.45
CA THR A 87 -13.59 8.54 -10.62
C THR A 87 -13.14 9.99 -10.49
N GLU A 88 -12.31 10.29 -9.49
CA GLU A 88 -11.69 11.61 -9.31
C GLU A 88 -10.78 11.98 -10.49
N LEU A 89 -9.98 11.04 -10.99
CA LEU A 89 -9.13 11.23 -12.17
C LEU A 89 -9.97 11.47 -13.43
N ALA A 90 -11.08 10.75 -13.60
CA ALA A 90 -11.99 10.93 -14.71
C ALA A 90 -12.67 12.32 -14.66
N ALA A 91 -13.10 12.76 -13.47
CA ALA A 91 -13.63 14.11 -13.26
C ALA A 91 -12.56 15.17 -13.56
N ALA A 92 -11.36 15.03 -13.02
CA ALA A 92 -10.23 15.94 -13.26
C ALA A 92 -9.83 16.01 -14.75
N ARG A 93 -9.94 14.91 -15.50
CA ARG A 93 -9.70 14.89 -16.96
C ARG A 93 -10.73 15.71 -17.73
N GLN A 94 -12.00 15.70 -17.31
CA GLN A 94 -13.07 16.49 -17.91
C GLN A 94 -12.97 17.98 -17.54
N GLU A 95 -12.48 18.28 -16.33
CA GLU A 95 -12.23 19.66 -15.85
C GLU A 95 -11.00 20.32 -16.52
N GLY A 96 -10.18 19.53 -17.22
CA GLY A 96 -9.42 20.03 -18.36
C GLY A 96 -7.91 20.15 -18.14
N PHE A 97 -7.20 19.17 -18.70
CA PHE A 97 -5.88 19.40 -19.29
C PHE A 97 -5.82 18.73 -20.68
N VAL A 98 -6.67 19.22 -21.60
CA VAL A 98 -6.44 19.01 -23.03
C VAL A 98 -5.50 20.11 -23.49
N SER A 99 -4.27 19.74 -23.86
CA SER A 99 -3.33 20.62 -24.56
C SER A 99 -3.98 21.15 -25.84
N LYS A 100 -4.64 22.31 -25.76
CA LYS A 100 -4.92 23.11 -26.94
C LYS A 100 -3.59 23.68 -27.42
N HIS A 101 -2.94 22.96 -28.33
CA HIS A 101 -1.92 23.53 -29.20
C HIS A 101 -2.56 24.67 -29.99
N SER A 102 -2.50 25.89 -29.45
CA SER A 102 -2.70 27.09 -30.25
C SER A 102 -1.40 27.32 -31.01
N ALA A 103 -1.26 26.67 -32.15
CA ALA A 103 -0.34 27.08 -33.18
C ALA A 103 -0.91 28.37 -33.77
N ASP A 104 -0.53 29.51 -33.21
CA ASP A 104 -0.81 30.81 -33.83
C ASP A 104 0.40 31.21 -34.68
N THR A 105 0.22 31.04 -35.98
CA THR A 105 1.12 31.49 -37.03
C THR A 105 0.85 32.97 -37.29
N SER A 106 1.78 33.86 -36.93
CA SER A 106 2.19 34.99 -37.79
C SER A 106 3.19 35.93 -37.10
N GLY A 107 4.31 36.18 -37.78
CA GLY A 107 4.81 37.55 -37.95
C GLY A 107 5.55 38.24 -36.80
N ASN A 108 6.88 38.15 -36.88
CA ASN A 108 7.87 39.20 -36.59
C ASN A 108 8.25 39.59 -35.13
N GLN A 109 9.57 39.54 -34.92
CA GLN A 109 10.40 40.11 -33.84
C GLN A 109 10.33 39.46 -32.44
N SER A 110 11.17 38.43 -32.30
CA SER A 110 12.16 38.26 -31.22
C SER A 110 12.08 39.21 -30.02
N LYS A 111 11.17 38.95 -29.10
CA LYS A 111 11.41 39.18 -27.67
C LYS A 111 11.07 37.88 -26.97
N LYS A 112 12.11 37.11 -26.62
CA LYS A 112 12.00 35.92 -25.76
C LYS A 112 11.41 36.39 -24.43
N LYS A 113 10.08 36.37 -24.32
CA LYS A 113 9.34 36.77 -23.13
C LYS A 113 9.73 35.79 -22.02
N PRO A 114 10.24 36.26 -20.87
CA PRO A 114 10.62 35.37 -19.79
C PRO A 114 9.38 34.64 -19.30
N LEU A 115 9.38 33.31 -19.42
CA LEU A 115 8.36 32.45 -18.83
C LEU A 115 8.54 32.51 -17.31
N LEU A 116 7.70 33.35 -16.71
CA LEU A 116 7.45 33.62 -15.29
C LEU A 116 8.26 32.81 -14.26
N VAL A 117 9.26 33.44 -13.66
CA VAL A 117 10.01 32.90 -12.51
C VAL A 117 9.19 33.08 -11.22
N ILE A 118 8.79 31.98 -10.58
CA ILE A 118 8.17 31.99 -9.24
C ILE A 118 9.06 31.15 -8.32
N GLY A 119 9.68 31.80 -7.34
CA GLY A 119 10.33 31.10 -6.24
C GLY A 119 10.24 31.91 -4.96
N VAL A 120 9.95 31.24 -3.85
CA VAL A 120 9.70 31.84 -2.54
C VAL A 120 11.00 31.84 -1.73
N PHE A 121 11.68 32.98 -1.72
CA PHE A 121 12.72 33.27 -0.73
C PHE A 121 12.06 33.61 0.62
N THR A 122 12.19 32.76 1.63
CA THR A 122 11.78 33.07 3.01
C THR A 122 12.86 33.83 3.82
N ALA A 123 13.90 34.38 3.17
CA ALA A 123 14.88 35.24 3.83
C ALA A 123 14.65 36.73 3.48
N PHE A 124 13.93 37.43 4.35
CA PHE A 124 13.89 38.91 4.34
C PHE A 124 15.31 39.46 4.56
N GLY A 125 15.90 40.15 3.57
CA GLY A 125 17.12 40.93 3.79
C GLY A 125 18.18 41.03 2.67
N ARG A 126 18.15 40.22 1.60
CA ARG A 126 19.24 40.21 0.58
C ARG A 126 18.77 40.53 -0.86
N LYS A 127 18.44 41.80 -1.15
CA LYS A 127 18.01 42.26 -2.50
C LYS A 127 19.06 41.99 -3.58
N ASN A 128 20.34 42.31 -3.31
CA ASN A 128 21.44 42.13 -4.27
C ASN A 128 21.64 40.67 -4.67
N ASN A 129 21.44 39.73 -3.74
CA ASN A 129 21.52 38.30 -4.02
C ASN A 129 20.41 37.86 -4.99
N ARG A 130 19.17 38.31 -4.75
CA ARG A 130 18.05 38.04 -5.67
C ARG A 130 18.29 38.60 -7.07
N ASP A 131 18.86 39.81 -7.16
CA ASP A 131 19.16 40.44 -8.45
C ASP A 131 20.33 39.76 -9.19
N ALA A 132 21.33 39.25 -8.45
CA ALA A 132 22.41 38.43 -9.02
C ALA A 132 21.89 37.10 -9.57
N ILE A 133 21.01 36.41 -8.84
CA ILE A 133 20.34 35.18 -9.26
C ILE A 133 19.53 35.40 -10.54
N ARG A 134 18.72 36.47 -10.57
CA ARG A 134 17.96 36.86 -11.77
C ARG A 134 18.88 37.06 -12.97
N LYS A 135 20.00 37.77 -12.80
CA LYS A 135 20.96 38.03 -13.88
C LYS A 135 21.68 36.76 -14.35
N ALA A 136 22.08 35.87 -13.44
CA ALA A 136 22.87 34.68 -13.77
C ALA A 136 22.05 33.63 -14.53
N TRP A 137 20.76 33.47 -14.21
CA TRP A 137 19.97 32.35 -14.70
C TRP A 137 19.05 32.66 -15.88
N MET A 138 18.59 33.91 -16.02
CA MET A 138 17.69 34.33 -17.12
C MET A 138 18.30 34.21 -18.53
N GLY A 139 19.57 33.81 -18.67
CA GLY A 139 20.28 33.70 -19.93
C GLY A 139 20.21 32.35 -20.67
N ASN A 140 19.87 31.23 -20.01
CA ASN A 140 20.12 29.90 -20.59
C ASN A 140 18.91 28.94 -20.64
N ALA A 141 18.68 28.47 -21.88
CA ALA A 141 18.33 27.12 -22.31
C ALA A 141 16.99 26.46 -21.93
N HIS A 142 15.95 27.13 -21.43
CA HIS A 142 14.61 26.52 -21.35
C HIS A 142 13.42 27.47 -21.64
N LEU A 143 13.71 28.68 -22.14
CA LEU A 143 12.73 29.75 -22.38
C LEU A 143 11.79 29.52 -23.57
N ASP A 144 12.10 28.53 -24.42
CA ASP A 144 11.34 28.13 -25.59
C ASP A 144 10.27 27.07 -25.28
N LYS A 145 10.32 26.46 -24.08
CA LYS A 145 9.44 25.34 -23.73
C LYS A 145 8.20 25.83 -22.98
N PRO A 146 6.98 25.57 -23.48
CA PRO A 146 5.76 26.11 -22.89
C PRO A 146 5.39 25.48 -21.54
N ARG A 147 5.92 24.28 -21.23
CA ARG A 147 5.58 23.47 -20.03
C ARG A 147 6.85 22.91 -19.40
N VAL A 148 7.49 23.71 -18.56
CA VAL A 148 8.75 23.35 -17.90
C VAL A 148 8.71 23.66 -16.41
N TYR A 149 9.23 22.76 -15.60
CA TYR A 149 9.48 22.91 -14.18
C TYR A 149 10.97 22.65 -13.94
N ILE A 150 11.68 23.62 -13.38
CA ILE A 150 13.14 23.65 -13.27
C ILE A 150 13.54 23.94 -11.83
N GLY A 151 14.56 23.26 -11.35
CA GLY A 151 15.11 23.44 -10.01
C GLY A 151 16.12 22.35 -9.70
N CYS A 152 16.50 22.22 -8.43
CA CYS A 152 17.31 21.09 -7.99
C CYS A 152 16.38 19.89 -7.76
N MET A 153 16.22 19.04 -8.76
CA MET A 153 15.22 17.99 -8.71
C MET A 153 15.72 16.84 -7.82
N LYS A 154 14.94 16.48 -6.81
CA LYS A 154 15.26 15.38 -5.90
C LYS A 154 14.05 14.48 -5.66
N SER A 155 14.35 13.27 -5.21
CA SER A 155 13.41 12.35 -4.58
C SER A 155 14.04 11.94 -3.26
N GLY A 156 13.58 12.55 -2.16
CA GLY A 156 14.10 12.33 -0.81
C GLY A 156 13.30 11.28 -0.04
N GLU A 157 13.77 10.90 1.14
CA GLU A 157 13.09 9.97 2.05
C GLU A 157 11.77 10.53 2.57
N VAL A 158 10.76 9.68 2.68
CA VAL A 158 9.46 10.02 3.28
C VAL A 158 9.53 9.89 4.80
N PHE A 159 9.23 10.99 5.50
CA PHE A 159 9.23 11.02 6.97
C PHE A 159 7.88 10.55 7.52
N SER A 160 7.80 9.25 7.86
CA SER A 160 6.58 8.58 8.33
C SER A 160 6.46 8.48 9.87
N GLU A 161 7.51 8.79 10.61
CA GLU A 161 7.55 8.66 12.07
C GLU A 161 6.82 9.81 12.77
N GLN A 162 5.81 9.48 13.59
CA GLN A 162 5.10 10.45 14.43
C GLN A 162 6.07 11.03 15.49
N GLY A 163 6.29 12.35 15.43
CA GLY A 163 7.22 13.07 16.30
C GLY A 163 8.47 13.61 15.57
N HIS A 164 8.72 13.18 14.34
CA HIS A 164 9.74 13.79 13.51
C HIS A 164 9.32 15.20 13.07
N LYS A 165 10.26 16.17 13.05
CA LYS A 165 9.97 17.57 12.68
C LYS A 165 9.28 17.71 11.32
N TRP A 166 9.62 16.82 10.39
CA TRP A 166 9.17 16.84 9.01
C TRP A 166 8.10 15.78 8.71
N TYR A 167 7.49 15.20 9.75
CA TYR A 167 6.41 14.25 9.64
C TYR A 167 5.22 14.84 8.88
N GLU A 168 4.69 14.08 7.93
CA GLU A 168 3.51 14.42 7.15
C GLU A 168 2.42 13.38 7.42
N PRO A 169 1.23 13.76 7.95
CA PRO A 169 0.14 12.83 8.21
C PRO A 169 -0.26 11.96 7.00
N ASP A 170 -0.21 12.55 5.80
CA ASP A 170 -0.57 11.89 4.54
C ASP A 170 0.64 11.29 3.80
N TRP A 171 1.72 10.97 4.52
CA TRP A 171 2.96 10.42 3.96
C TRP A 171 2.77 9.22 3.04
N TRP A 172 1.74 8.41 3.29
CA TRP A 172 1.41 7.20 2.52
C TRP A 172 0.95 7.49 1.08
N LYS A 173 0.61 8.76 0.76
CA LYS A 173 0.18 9.19 -0.58
C LYS A 173 1.36 9.51 -1.51
N PHE A 174 2.60 9.50 -1.03
CA PHE A 174 3.76 9.88 -1.82
C PHE A 174 4.56 8.69 -2.35
N GLY A 175 4.92 8.78 -3.64
CA GLY A 175 5.87 7.90 -4.31
C GLY A 175 5.68 6.41 -3.99
N ASP A 176 6.79 5.76 -3.63
CA ASP A 176 6.86 4.32 -3.36
C ASP A 176 6.79 3.99 -1.86
N LYS A 177 6.17 4.86 -1.04
CA LYS A 177 6.17 4.82 0.44
C LYS A 177 7.53 5.05 1.11
N LYS A 178 8.63 4.97 0.35
CA LYS A 178 10.01 5.21 0.81
C LYS A 178 10.54 6.56 0.41
N SER A 179 10.19 7.02 -0.80
CA SER A 179 10.69 8.27 -1.37
C SER A 179 9.55 9.16 -1.85
N TYR A 180 9.71 10.47 -1.64
CA TYR A 180 8.81 11.48 -2.19
C TYR A 180 8.87 11.48 -3.71
N PHE A 181 7.76 11.87 -4.34
CA PHE A 181 7.73 12.17 -5.77
C PHE A 181 8.80 13.19 -6.13
N ARG A 182 9.27 13.15 -7.37
CA ARG A 182 10.29 14.08 -7.85
C ARG A 182 9.80 15.53 -7.72
N HIS A 183 10.53 16.35 -6.98
CA HIS A 183 10.22 17.76 -6.75
C HIS A 183 11.49 18.61 -6.77
N ALA A 184 11.35 19.92 -6.97
CA ALA A 184 12.46 20.85 -6.86
C ALA A 184 12.72 21.16 -5.38
N SER A 185 13.87 20.73 -4.87
CA SER A 185 14.33 20.98 -3.51
C SER A 185 15.12 22.29 -3.44
N GLY A 186 14.94 23.05 -2.36
CA GLY A 186 15.69 24.29 -2.09
C GLY A 186 14.84 25.55 -2.14
N GLU A 187 15.50 26.71 -2.09
CA GLU A 187 14.84 28.01 -1.93
C GLU A 187 14.24 28.59 -3.23
N LEU A 188 14.57 27.97 -4.38
CA LEU A 188 14.17 28.49 -5.68
C LEU A 188 13.86 27.35 -6.64
N TYR A 189 12.75 27.51 -7.34
CA TYR A 189 12.41 26.76 -8.54
C TYR A 189 11.85 27.72 -9.59
N VAL A 190 11.64 27.24 -10.81
CA VAL A 190 11.08 28.00 -11.91
C VAL A 190 10.05 27.17 -12.63
N ILE A 191 8.90 27.79 -12.93
CA ILE A 191 7.82 27.16 -13.67
C ILE A 191 7.46 27.99 -14.89
N SER A 192 7.06 27.34 -15.97
CA SER A 192 6.53 28.05 -17.13
C SER A 192 5.26 28.84 -16.80
N GLN A 193 4.95 29.87 -17.59
CA GLN A 193 3.69 30.62 -17.46
C GLN A 193 2.45 29.72 -17.54
N ALA A 194 2.49 28.65 -18.35
CA ALA A 194 1.40 27.69 -18.45
C ALA A 194 1.13 26.98 -17.12
N LEU A 195 2.20 26.57 -16.42
CA LEU A 195 2.09 25.94 -15.09
C LEU A 195 1.61 26.92 -14.02
N ALA A 196 2.06 28.17 -14.06
CA ALA A 196 1.57 29.19 -13.14
C ALA A 196 0.07 29.49 -13.33
N LYS A 197 -0.40 29.53 -14.59
CA LYS A 197 -1.84 29.63 -14.91
C LYS A 197 -2.60 28.41 -14.42
N PHE A 198 -2.06 27.21 -14.62
CA PHE A 198 -2.64 25.96 -14.14
C PHE A 198 -2.86 26.01 -12.61
N ILE A 199 -1.85 26.44 -11.84
CA ILE A 199 -1.98 26.60 -10.39
C ILE A 199 -3.07 27.63 -10.06
N SER A 200 -3.05 28.79 -10.71
CA SER A 200 -4.00 29.86 -10.42
C SER A 200 -5.45 29.46 -10.69
N ILE A 201 -5.71 28.67 -11.75
CA ILE A 201 -7.03 28.20 -12.12
C ILE A 201 -7.51 27.11 -11.17
N ASN A 202 -6.63 26.14 -10.86
CA ASN A 202 -6.99 24.93 -10.11
C ASN A 202 -6.72 25.04 -8.61
N ARG A 203 -6.41 26.23 -8.08
CA ARG A 203 -5.98 26.44 -6.69
C ARG A 203 -6.90 25.80 -5.63
N SER A 204 -8.19 25.66 -5.91
CA SER A 204 -9.18 25.08 -4.98
C SER A 204 -9.14 23.56 -4.89
N ILE A 205 -8.63 22.88 -5.92
CA ILE A 205 -8.50 21.42 -5.97
C ILE A 205 -7.06 20.95 -5.73
N LEU A 206 -6.09 21.85 -5.83
CA LEU A 206 -4.69 21.54 -5.58
C LEU A 206 -4.44 21.37 -4.08
N HIS A 207 -4.12 20.14 -3.70
CA HIS A 207 -3.80 19.80 -2.32
C HIS A 207 -2.48 20.41 -1.86
N THR A 208 -2.47 21.07 -0.72
CA THR A 208 -1.25 21.56 -0.06
C THR A 208 -0.84 20.62 1.07
N TYR A 209 0.39 20.14 1.03
CA TYR A 209 1.01 19.35 2.10
C TYR A 209 1.78 20.24 3.07
N ALA A 210 2.32 19.67 4.14
CA ALA A 210 3.12 20.38 5.14
C ALA A 210 4.38 21.03 4.54
N HIS A 211 4.89 20.47 3.43
CA HIS A 211 6.04 20.99 2.71
C HIS A 211 5.62 21.58 1.35
N ASP A 212 6.09 22.77 1.04
CA ASP A 212 5.72 23.53 -0.16
C ASP A 212 6.38 22.98 -1.43
N ASP A 213 7.61 22.51 -1.34
CA ASP A 213 8.32 21.81 -2.42
C ASP A 213 7.65 20.49 -2.81
N VAL A 214 7.22 19.69 -1.83
CA VAL A 214 6.43 18.47 -2.03
C VAL A 214 5.08 18.79 -2.64
N SER A 215 4.42 19.87 -2.17
CA SER A 215 3.17 20.36 -2.75
C SER A 215 3.32 20.71 -4.22
N ALA A 216 4.30 21.55 -4.57
CA ALA A 216 4.58 21.91 -5.95
C ALA A 216 4.92 20.69 -6.81
N GLY A 217 5.75 19.77 -6.31
CA GLY A 217 6.05 18.51 -7.00
C GLY A 217 4.80 17.67 -7.29
N SER A 218 3.90 17.54 -6.31
CA SER A 218 2.66 16.77 -6.45
C SER A 218 1.70 17.34 -7.49
N TRP A 219 1.63 18.67 -7.60
CA TRP A 219 0.77 19.34 -8.60
C TRP A 219 1.23 19.08 -10.03
N PHE A 220 2.52 18.79 -10.20
CA PHE A 220 3.18 18.71 -11.49
C PHE A 220 3.50 17.28 -11.94
N ILE A 221 3.56 16.31 -11.02
CA ILE A 221 3.93 14.92 -11.34
C ILE A 221 2.94 14.25 -12.30
N GLY A 222 1.65 14.59 -12.20
CA GLY A 222 0.59 14.07 -13.08
C GLY A 222 0.42 14.84 -14.39
N LEU A 223 1.18 15.92 -14.60
CA LEU A 223 1.09 16.74 -15.80
C LEU A 223 2.13 16.31 -16.84
N ASP A 224 1.76 16.39 -18.12
CA ASP A 224 2.69 16.25 -19.23
C ASP A 224 3.60 17.50 -19.33
N ILE A 225 4.61 17.57 -18.45
CA ILE A 225 5.59 18.65 -18.38
C ILE A 225 7.02 18.14 -18.33
N LYS A 226 7.97 18.98 -18.73
CA LYS A 226 9.39 18.66 -18.60
C LYS A 226 9.93 19.08 -17.23
N HIS A 227 10.34 18.10 -16.43
CA HIS A 227 11.13 18.30 -15.22
C HIS A 227 12.59 18.44 -15.60
N VAL A 228 13.22 19.56 -15.23
CA VAL A 228 14.63 19.85 -15.49
C VAL A 228 15.36 19.94 -14.17
N ASP A 229 16.34 19.06 -14.00
CA ASP A 229 17.30 19.14 -12.93
C ASP A 229 18.45 20.06 -13.35
N ASP A 230 18.63 21.17 -12.64
CA ASP A 230 19.71 22.13 -12.88
C ASP A 230 20.52 22.30 -11.58
N SER A 231 21.77 21.86 -11.63
CA SER A 231 22.69 21.86 -10.49
C SER A 231 22.94 23.25 -9.91
N LYS A 232 22.67 24.33 -10.67
CA LYS A 232 22.80 25.70 -10.18
C LYS A 232 21.84 26.01 -9.03
N PHE A 233 20.70 25.31 -8.96
CA PHE A 233 19.72 25.42 -7.90
C PHE A 233 20.03 24.51 -6.71
N CYS A 234 21.00 23.59 -6.83
CA CYS A 234 21.32 22.64 -5.77
C CYS A 234 22.25 23.26 -4.74
N CYS A 235 21.75 23.42 -3.52
CA CYS A 235 22.52 23.90 -2.38
C CYS A 235 22.84 22.75 -1.41
N SER A 236 24.11 22.65 -1.02
CA SER A 236 24.53 21.79 0.09
C SER A 236 25.64 22.50 0.89
N SER A 237 25.92 21.99 2.09
CA SER A 237 27.02 22.48 2.94
C SER A 237 28.41 22.37 2.30
N TRP A 238 28.55 21.55 1.25
CA TRP A 238 29.81 21.34 0.51
C TRP A 238 29.79 21.82 -0.94
N SER A 239 28.60 22.11 -1.49
CA SER A 239 28.41 22.53 -2.88
C SER A 239 27.57 23.80 -2.94
N SER A 240 28.23 24.92 -3.19
CA SER A 240 27.59 26.18 -3.50
C SER A 240 27.12 26.15 -4.95
N GLY A 241 25.87 25.76 -5.20
CA GLY A 241 25.22 26.08 -6.46
C GLY A 241 25.26 27.60 -6.71
N ALA A 242 25.31 28.03 -7.96
CA ALA A 242 25.44 29.45 -8.30
C ALA A 242 24.28 30.33 -7.77
N ILE A 243 23.17 29.72 -7.35
CA ILE A 243 21.96 30.37 -6.87
C ILE A 243 21.83 30.29 -5.33
N CYS A 244 22.75 29.58 -4.67
CA CYS A 244 22.69 29.38 -3.23
C CYS A 244 23.07 30.66 -2.47
N ALA A 245 22.19 31.09 -1.56
CA ALA A 245 22.60 32.01 -0.52
C ALA A 245 23.61 31.27 0.38
N GLY A 246 24.88 31.69 0.37
CA GLY A 246 25.78 31.32 1.46
C GLY A 246 25.11 31.76 2.76
N VAL A 247 24.92 30.84 3.70
CA VAL A 247 24.36 31.13 5.03
C VAL A 247 25.17 32.27 5.64
#